data_AF-A0A4P7R2C1-F1
#
_entry.id   AF-A0A4P7R2C1-F1
#
_cell.length_a   1.000
_cell.length_b   1.000
_cell.length_c   1.000
_cell.angle_alpha   90.00
_cell.angle_beta   90.00
_cell.angle_gamma   90.00
#
_symmetry.space_group_name_H-M   'P 1'
#
loop_
_entity.id
_entity.type
_entity.pdbx_description
1 polymer ?
#
loop_
_entity_poly.entity_id
_entity_poly.type
_entity_poly.pdbx_seq_one_letter_code
_entity_poly.pdbx_strand_id
1 'polypeptide(L)'
;MTDAHRLRTDLSLRASGVLSLAIAITAVHALARLHSAAGPFAFLLATIGFVCASAGAMLVVVGSHIHDPVSISARWQRAAR
;
A
#
# COMPACT_ATOMS: atom_id res chain seq x y z
N MET A 1 -16.99 11.56 15.18
CA MET A 1 -15.52 11.50 14.97
C MET A 1 -15.12 12.81 14.33
N THR A 2 -14.20 13.56 14.94
CA THR A 2 -13.78 14.90 14.49
C THR A 2 -12.94 14.82 13.22
N ASP A 3 -13.09 15.79 12.32
CA ASP A 3 -12.39 15.84 11.01
C ASP A 3 -10.87 15.70 11.12
N ALA A 4 -10.28 16.20 12.21
CA ALA A 4 -8.85 16.10 12.49
C ALA A 4 -8.35 14.66 12.65
N HIS A 5 -9.18 13.74 13.16
CA HIS A 5 -8.78 12.33 13.28
C HIS A 5 -8.77 11.65 11.91
N ARG A 6 -9.76 11.94 11.07
CA ARG A 6 -9.84 11.43 9.69
C ARG A 6 -8.65 11.90 8.85
N LEU A 7 -8.27 13.17 8.99
CA LEU A 7 -7.12 13.75 8.31
C LEU A 7 -5.79 13.11 8.75
N ARG A 8 -5.60 12.86 10.05
CA ARG A 8 -4.40 12.18 10.57
C ARG A 8 -4.28 10.76 10.05
N THR A 9 -5.39 10.02 10.00
CA THR A 9 -5.39 8.65 9.48
C THR A 9 -5.04 8.61 8.00
N ASP A 10 -5.63 9.49 7.19
CA ASP A 10 -5.28 9.60 5.75
C ASP A 10 -3.80 9.92 5.55
N LEU A 11 -3.27 10.90 6.30
CA LEU A 11 -1.88 11.31 6.18
C LEU A 11 -0.92 10.19 6.60
N SER A 12 -1.30 9.41 7.62
CA SER A 12 -0.52 8.24 8.05
C SER A 12 -0.53 7.10 7.03
N LEU A 13 -1.66 6.89 6.33
CA LEU A 13 -1.79 5.90 5.25
C LEU A 13 -0.97 6.29 4.02
N ARG A 14 -0.97 7.58 3.66
CA ARG A 14 -0.11 8.10 2.58
C ARG A 14 1.36 8.01 2.95
N ALA A 15 1.73 8.40 4.17
CA ALA A 15 3.11 8.32 4.65
C ALA A 15 3.63 6.87 4.66
N SER A 16 2.82 5.90 5.10
CA SER A 16 3.19 4.48 5.06
C SER A 16 3.26 3.94 3.62
N GLY A 17 2.39 4.41 2.72
CA GLY A 17 2.45 4.11 1.30
C GLY A 17 3.75 4.61 0.64
N VAL A 18 4.11 5.87 0.87
CA VAL A 18 5.37 6.47 0.37
C VAL A 18 6.59 5.74 0.93
N LEU A 19 6.58 5.42 2.23
CA LEU A 19 7.67 4.70 2.87
C LEU A 19 7.82 3.28 2.29
N SER A 20 6.71 2.60 2.01
CA SER A 20 6.72 1.29 1.34
C SER A 20 7.29 1.39 -0.08
N LEU A 21 6.92 2.41 -0.85
CA LEU A 21 7.49 2.67 -2.17
C LEU A 21 9.00 2.93 -2.11
N ALA A 22 9.48 3.69 -1.12
CA ALA A 22 10.91 3.91 -0.92
C ALA A 22 11.66 2.58 -0.64
N ILE A 23 11.08 1.70 0.19
CA ILE A 23 11.63 0.36 0.44
C ILE A 23 11.66 -0.47 -0.86
N ALA A 24 10.60 -0.40 -1.67
CA ALA A 24 10.56 -1.11 -2.94
C ALA A 24 11.66 -0.65 -3.91
N ILE A 25 11.84 0.68 -4.05
CA ILE A 25 12.87 1.26 -4.91
C ILE A 25 14.27 0.83 -4.44
N THR A 26 14.53 0.88 -3.14
CA THR A 26 15.84 0.46 -2.60
C THR A 26 16.09 -1.04 -2.80
N ALA A 27 15.07 -1.89 -2.63
CA ALA A 27 15.16 -3.32 -2.91
C ALA A 27 15.45 -3.60 -4.40
N VAL A 28 14.70 -2.98 -5.32
CA VAL A 28 14.93 -3.14 -6.77
C VAL A 28 16.30 -2.60 -7.18
N HIS A 29 16.73 -1.48 -6.61
CA HIS A 29 18.05 -0.93 -6.91
C HIS A 29 19.17 -1.85 -6.42
N ALA A 30 19.05 -2.40 -5.20
CA ALA A 30 19.99 -3.37 -4.69
C ALA A 30 19.99 -4.65 -5.55
N LEU A 31 18.82 -5.11 -6.01
CA LEU A 31 18.69 -6.25 -6.93
C LEU A 31 19.40 -6.01 -8.27
N ALA A 32 19.26 -4.81 -8.84
CA ALA A 32 19.92 -4.43 -10.09
C ALA A 32 21.45 -4.38 -9.97
N ARG A 33 21.99 -4.21 -8.76
CA ARG A 33 23.43 -4.23 -8.48
C ARG A 33 23.97 -5.63 -8.17
N LEU A 34 23.11 -6.62 -7.99
CA LEU A 34 23.55 -8.01 -7.84
C LEU A 34 24.04 -8.55 -9.19
N HIS A 35 25.29 -9.00 -9.21
CA HIS A 35 25.91 -9.59 -10.41
C HIS A 35 25.30 -10.96 -10.77
N SER A 36 24.73 -11.67 -9.79
CA SER A 36 24.00 -12.92 -10.00
C SER A 36 22.54 -12.75 -9.58
N ALA A 37 21.65 -12.81 -10.55
CA ALA A 37 20.20 -12.65 -10.36
C ALA A 37 19.49 -13.92 -9.86
N ALA A 38 20.20 -15.05 -9.75
CA ALA A 38 19.62 -16.37 -9.49
C ALA A 38 19.86 -16.89 -8.05
N GLY A 39 20.13 -15.99 -7.10
CA GLY A 39 20.36 -16.35 -5.70
C GLY A 39 19.11 -16.21 -4.82
N PRO A 40 19.02 -16.92 -3.67
CA PRO A 40 17.91 -16.76 -2.72
C PRO A 40 17.77 -15.32 -2.22
N PHE A 41 18.89 -14.60 -2.10
CA PHE A 41 18.89 -13.18 -1.77
C PHE A 41 18.23 -12.31 -2.87
N ALA A 42 18.45 -12.63 -4.14
CA ALA A 42 17.81 -11.94 -5.27
C ALA A 42 16.29 -12.17 -5.26
N PHE A 43 15.84 -13.40 -4.97
CA PHE A 43 14.42 -13.71 -4.81
C PHE A 43 13.78 -12.99 -3.63
N LEU A 44 14.45 -12.93 -2.48
CA LEU A 44 13.97 -12.18 -1.31
C LEU A 44 13.78 -10.70 -1.66
N LEU A 45 14.77 -10.10 -2.33
CA LEU A 45 14.76 -8.69 -2.70
C LEU A 45 13.70 -8.38 -3.75
N ALA A 46 13.50 -9.27 -4.73
CA ALA A 46 12.41 -9.19 -5.70
C ALA A 46 11.04 -9.28 -5.02
N THR A 47 10.89 -10.19 -4.06
CA THR A 47 9.63 -10.37 -3.30
C THR A 47 9.32 -9.11 -2.47
N ILE A 48 10.31 -8.58 -1.75
CA ILE A 48 10.17 -7.32 -0.99
C ILE A 48 9.81 -6.18 -1.93
N GLY A 49 10.56 -6.02 -3.03
CA GLY A 49 10.29 -5.01 -4.05
C GLY A 49 8.86 -5.09 -4.58
N PHE A 50 8.39 -6.29 -4.93
CA PHE A 50 7.05 -6.51 -5.45
C PHE A 50 5.95 -6.20 -4.43
N VAL A 51 6.05 -6.73 -3.21
CA VAL A 51 5.05 -6.54 -2.16
C VAL A 51 4.98 -5.07 -1.75
N CYS A 52 6.13 -4.44 -1.50
CA CYS A 52 6.19 -3.04 -1.09
C CYS A 52 5.76 -2.08 -2.21
N ALA A 53 6.08 -2.38 -3.48
CA ALA A 53 5.61 -1.56 -4.60
C ALA A 53 4.09 -1.66 -4.76
N SER A 54 3.54 -2.87 -4.69
CA SER A 54 2.10 -3.11 -4.87
C SER A 54 1.28 -2.50 -3.73
N ALA A 55 1.64 -2.81 -2.48
CA ALA A 55 0.96 -2.28 -1.30
C ALA A 55 1.17 -0.76 -1.18
N GLY A 56 2.40 -0.28 -1.41
CA GLY A 56 2.72 1.15 -1.38
C GLY A 56 1.91 1.95 -2.40
N ALA A 57 1.86 1.48 -3.66
CA ALA A 57 1.07 2.13 -4.71
C ALA A 57 -0.42 2.14 -4.36
N MET A 58 -0.96 1.02 -3.85
CA MET A 58 -2.35 0.96 -3.40
C MET A 58 -2.65 1.94 -2.26
N LEU A 59 -1.76 2.04 -1.27
CA LEU A 59 -1.93 2.96 -0.14
C LEU A 59 -1.82 4.43 -0.56
N VAL A 60 -0.92 4.75 -1.50
CA VAL A 60 -0.79 6.13 -2.03
C VAL A 60 -2.00 6.53 -2.86
N VAL A 61 -2.54 5.63 -3.69
CA VAL A 61 -3.63 5.95 -4.63
C VAL A 61 -5.01 5.81 -3.97
N VAL A 62 -5.23 4.77 -3.18
CA VAL A 62 -6.56 4.37 -2.66
C VAL A 62 -6.65 4.54 -1.14
N GLY A 63 -5.54 4.77 -0.42
CA GLY A 63 -5.52 4.85 1.04
C GLY A 63 -6.54 5.83 1.63
N SER A 64 -6.79 6.96 0.96
CA SER A 64 -7.79 7.95 1.39
C SER A 64 -9.23 7.45 1.33
N HIS A 65 -9.50 6.50 0.42
CA HIS A 65 -10.85 5.99 0.14
C HIS A 65 -11.17 4.68 0.87
N ILE A 66 -10.19 4.05 1.55
CA ILE A 66 -10.41 2.79 2.29
C ILE A 66 -11.47 2.97 3.38
N HIS A 67 -11.53 4.16 3.98
CA HIS A 67 -12.49 4.48 5.04
C HIS A 67 -13.68 5.29 4.53
N ASP A 68 -13.83 5.48 3.23
CA ASP A 68 -14.97 6.22 2.71
C ASP A 68 -16.26 5.43 2.86
N PRO A 69 -17.35 6.09 3.29
CA PRO A 69 -18.63 5.43 3.45
C PRO A 69 -19.09 4.94 2.09
N VAL A 70 -19.24 3.62 1.97
CA VAL A 70 -19.81 3.01 0.77
C VAL A 70 -21.32 3.17 0.83
N SER A 71 -21.89 3.90 -0.13
CA SER A 71 -23.34 4.02 -0.27
C SER A 71 -23.92 2.67 -0.72
N ILE A 72 -24.51 1.93 0.22
CA ILE A 72 -25.20 0.68 -0.08
C ILE A 72 -26.52 1.01 -0.77
N SER A 73 -26.80 0.37 -1.92
CA SER A 73 -28.07 0.59 -2.61
C SER A 73 -29.25 0.04 -1.81
N ALA A 74 -30.42 0.69 -1.94
CA ALA A 74 -31.64 0.36 -1.21
C ALA A 74 -32.08 -1.11 -1.34
N ARG A 75 -31.61 -1.82 -2.38
CA ARG A 75 -31.85 -3.25 -2.58
C ARG A 75 -31.19 -4.10 -1.50
N TRP A 76 -29.96 -3.78 -1.10
CA TRP A 76 -29.15 -4.59 -0.17
C TRP A 76 -29.28 -4.13 1.29
N GLN A 77 -29.79 -2.92 1.50
CA GLN A 77 -29.99 -2.34 2.83
C GLN A 77 -30.99 -3.12 3.70
N ARG A 78 -31.84 -3.96 3.07
CA ARG A 78 -32.80 -4.83 3.76
C ARG A 78 -32.18 -6.09 4.37
N ALA A 79 -31.04 -6.56 3.85
CA ALA A 79 -30.38 -7.79 4.33
C ALA A 79 -29.39 -7.53 5.48
N ALA A 80 -29.06 -6.25 5.74
CA ALA A 80 -28.07 -5.84 6.74
C ALA A 80 -28.70 -5.44 8.09
N ARG A 81 -30.02 -5.58 8.24
CA ARG A 81 -30.79 -5.18 9.44
C ARG A 81 -31.25 -6.43 10.16
#